data_AF-A0AA48I7P9-F1
#
_entry.id   AF-A0AA48I7P9-F1
#
_cell.length_a   1.000
_cell.length_b   1.000
_cell.length_c   1.000
_cell.angle_alpha   90.00
_cell.angle_beta   90.00
_cell.angle_gamma   90.00
#
_symmetry.space_group_name_H-M   'P 1'
#
loop_
_entity.id
_entity.type
_entity.pdbx_description
1 polymer ?
#
loop_
_entity_poly.entity_id
_entity_poly.type
_entity_poly.pdbx_seq_one_letter_code
_entity_poly.pdbx_strand_id
1 'polypeptide(L)' 'MRVHFNYFQELLMYVCLCNAITDKDIKQAVTEQGAGNIRDLRNHMSIANQCGKCTQITQQIIDSTILDESLFKEVC' A
#
# COMPACT_ATOMS: atom_id res chain seq x y z
N MET A 1 -25.40 6.12 20.02
CA MET A 1 -25.08 6.61 18.67
C MET A 1 -23.74 7.38 18.67
N ARG A 2 -22.64 6.75 19.11
CA ARG A 2 -21.31 7.39 19.22
C ARG A 2 -20.13 6.42 19.03
N VAL A 3 -20.41 5.20 18.56
CA VAL A 3 -19.43 4.13 18.35
C VAL A 3 -19.17 3.83 16.87
N HIS A 4 -20.07 4.25 15.97
CA HIS A 4 -19.88 4.07 14.52
C HIS A 4 -18.96 5.11 13.86
N PHE A 5 -18.76 6.29 14.46
CA PHE A 5 -17.89 7.33 13.88
C PHE A 5 -16.40 7.04 14.11
N ASN A 6 -16.07 6.30 15.18
CA ASN A 6 -14.68 5.99 15.54
C ASN A 6 -14.09 4.82 14.73
N TYR A 7 -14.90 3.92 14.19
CA TYR A 7 -14.44 2.80 13.36
C TYR A 7 -14.22 3.15 11.88
N PHE A 8 -14.72 4.29 11.39
CA PHE A 8 -14.46 4.73 10.01
C PHE A 8 -13.07 5.41 9.86
N GLN A 9 -12.45 5.80 10.98
CA GLN A 9 -11.08 6.31 11.03
C GLN A 9 -10.01 5.21 11.16
N GLU A 10 -10.39 3.96 11.43
CA GLU A 10 -9.56 2.77 11.22
C GLU A 10 -9.67 2.44 9.71
N LEU A 11 -8.68 2.44 8.81
CA LEU A 11 -7.25 2.21 8.84
C LEU A 11 -6.68 2.91 7.58
N LEU A 12 -6.57 4.23 7.58
CA LEU A 12 -5.79 4.94 6.55
C LEU A 12 -4.41 5.19 7.12
N MET A 13 -3.43 4.34 6.80
CA MET A 13 -2.05 4.53 7.24
C MET A 13 -1.32 5.34 6.17
N TYR A 14 -0.83 6.54 6.53
CA TYR A 14 0.15 7.22 5.68
C TYR A 14 1.49 6.51 5.78
N VAL A 15 1.94 5.99 4.64
CA VAL A 15 3.19 5.24 4.51
C VAL A 15 4.33 6.19 4.15
N CYS A 16 4.07 7.15 3.25
CA CYS A 16 5.03 8.17 2.84
C CYS A 16 4.53 9.57 3.20
N LEU A 17 5.07 10.16 4.26
CA LEU A 17 4.70 11.52 4.69
C LEU A 17 5.21 12.61 3.73
N CYS A 18 6.32 12.34 3.03
CA CYS A 18 6.90 13.27 2.05
C CYS A 18 5.92 13.63 0.93
N ASN A 19 5.16 12.63 0.46
CA ASN A 19 4.29 12.74 -0.70
C ASN A 19 2.85 12.31 -0.38
N ALA A 20 2.49 12.27 0.90
CA ALA A 20 1.18 11.90 1.41
C ALA A 20 0.59 10.60 0.81
N ILE A 21 1.42 9.56 0.68
CA ILE A 21 0.99 8.27 0.11
C ILE A 21 0.51 7.33 1.21
N THR A 22 -0.65 6.74 1.01
CA THR A 22 -1.30 5.80 1.94
C THR A 22 -1.02 4.35 1.58
N ASP A 23 -1.32 3.44 2.51
CA ASP A 23 -1.25 2.00 2.27
C ASP A 23 -2.26 1.55 1.20
N LYS A 24 -3.41 2.22 1.10
CA LYS A 24 -4.41 1.96 0.06
C LYS A 24 -3.90 2.30 -1.33
N ASP A 25 -3.21 3.42 -1.49
CA ASP A 25 -2.63 3.81 -2.79
C ASP A 25 -1.63 2.75 -3.28
N ILE A 26 -0.80 2.24 -2.36
CA ILE A 26 0.18 1.20 -2.65
C ILE A 26 -0.53 -0.10 -3.07
N LYS A 27 -1.50 -0.56 -2.28
CA LYS A 27 -2.27 -1.78 -2.58
C LYS A 27 -2.95 -1.69 -3.95
N GLN A 28 -3.56 -0.54 -4.27
CA GLN A 28 -4.20 -0.31 -5.55
C GLN A 28 -3.20 -0.40 -6.71
N ALA A 29 -2.02 0.21 -6.58
CA ALA A 29 -0.97 0.10 -7.61
C ALA A 29 -0.47 -1.34 -7.78
N VAL A 30 -0.40 -2.13 -6.70
CA VAL A 30 -0.05 -3.56 -6.79
C VAL A 30 -1.13 -4.34 -7.54
N THR A 31 -2.39 -4.24 -7.13
CA THR A 31 -3.48 -5.08 -7.65
C THR A 31 -3.98 -4.66 -9.04
N GLU A 32 -4.06 -3.35 -9.31
CA GLU A 32 -4.61 -2.84 -10.56
C GLU A 32 -3.54 -2.56 -11.62
N GLN A 33 -2.32 -2.20 -11.20
CA GLN A 33 -1.26 -1.76 -12.11
C GLN A 33 -0.10 -2.76 -12.17
N GLY A 34 -0.15 -3.84 -11.37
CA GLY A 34 0.84 -4.94 -11.39
C GLY A 34 2.21 -4.55 -10.84
N ALA A 35 2.30 -3.52 -10.00
CA ALA A 35 3.57 -3.06 -9.45
C ALA A 35 4.11 -4.04 -8.40
N GLY A 36 5.08 -4.89 -8.79
CA GLY A 36 5.61 -5.98 -7.95
C GLY A 36 6.77 -5.60 -7.03
N ASN A 37 7.28 -4.38 -7.10
CA ASN A 37 8.38 -3.89 -6.26
C ASN A 37 8.40 -2.35 -6.25
N ILE A 38 9.26 -1.77 -5.41
CA ILE A 38 9.36 -0.30 -5.26
C ILE A 38 9.81 0.41 -6.56
N ARG A 39 10.65 -0.22 -7.39
CA ARG A 39 11.07 0.37 -8.65
C ARG A 39 9.87 0.52 -9.58
N ASP A 40 9.01 -0.49 -9.67
CA ASP A 40 7.80 -0.44 -10.47
C ASP A 40 6.81 0.57 -9.89
N LEU A 41 6.61 0.58 -8.56
CA LEU A 41 5.72 1.54 -7.89
C LEU A 41 6.09 3.00 -8.18
N ARG A 42 7.39 3.31 -8.31
CA ARG A 42 7.89 4.65 -8.65
C ARG A 42 7.49 5.14 -10.05
N ASN A 43 7.13 4.24 -10.96
CA ASN A 43 6.60 4.62 -12.27
C ASN A 43 5.15 5.15 -12.18
N HIS A 44 4.46 4.81 -11.09
CA HIS A 44 3.04 5.12 -10.88
C HIS A 44 2.82 6.24 -9.85
N MET A 45 3.75 6.41 -8.91
CA MET A 45 3.63 7.39 -7.83
C MET A 45 4.99 7.84 -7.28
N SER A 46 5.02 9.01 -6.65
CA SER A 46 6.23 9.58 -6.04
C SER A 46 6.59 8.92 -4.69
N ILE A 47 6.73 7.60 -4.62
CA ILE A 47 7.12 6.91 -3.37
C ILE A 47 8.64 6.77 -3.22
N ALA A 48 9.14 6.87 -1.99
CA ALA A 48 10.56 6.70 -1.66
C ALA A 48 11.53 7.59 -2.48
N ASN A 49 11.05 8.73 -3.01
CA ASN A 49 11.84 9.62 -3.88
C ASN A 49 12.43 10.85 -3.15
N GLN A 50 12.13 11.02 -1.86
CA GLN A 50 12.66 12.13 -1.04
C GLN A 50 13.57 11.60 0.07
N CYS A 51 13.05 11.32 1.26
CA CYS A 51 13.87 10.88 2.39
C CYS A 51 14.11 9.36 2.46
N GLY A 52 13.38 8.56 1.66
CA GLY A 52 13.52 7.09 1.61
C GLY A 52 13.05 6.31 2.83
N LYS A 53 12.57 6.95 3.90
CA LYS A 53 12.20 6.26 5.16
C LYS A 53 11.03 5.28 5.02
N CYS A 54 10.16 5.48 4.03
CA CYS A 54 9.03 4.59 3.78
C CYS A 54 9.42 3.30 3.05
N THR A 55 10.63 3.18 2.50
CA THR A 55 11.02 2.07 1.61
C THR A 55 10.74 0.70 2.24
N GLN A 56 11.17 0.45 3.47
CA GLN A 56 11.00 -0.86 4.09
C GLN A 56 9.51 -1.23 4.27
N ILE A 57 8.71 -0.31 4.83
CA ILE A 57 7.28 -0.55 5.06
C ILE A 57 6.51 -0.65 3.74
N THR A 58 6.90 0.11 2.70
CA THR A 58 6.34 -0.01 1.35
C THR A 58 6.58 -1.40 0.78
N GLN A 59 7.80 -1.94 0.88
CA GLN A 59 8.10 -3.29 0.37
C GLN A 59 7.26 -4.36 1.10
N GLN A 60 7.12 -4.24 2.42
CA GLN A 60 6.28 -5.16 3.20
C GLN A 60 4.82 -5.15 2.74
N ILE A 61 4.25 -3.97 2.46
CA ILE A 61 2.89 -3.86 1.95
C ILE A 61 2.76 -4.53 0.58
N ILE A 62 3.73 -4.31 -0.32
CA ILE A 62 3.75 -4.95 -1.65
C ILE A 62 3.74 -6.48 -1.49
N ASP A 63 4.67 -7.01 -0.70
CA ASP A 63 4.83 -8.46 -0.50
C ASP A 63 3.57 -9.08 0.10
N SER A 64 3.01 -8.48 1.16
CA SER A 64 1.76 -8.96 1.78
C SER A 64 0.58 -8.93 0.80
N THR A 65 0.47 -7.88 -0.03
CA THR A 65 -0.63 -7.75 -1.00
C THR A 65 -0.55 -8.85 -2.08
N ILE A 66 0.65 -9.15 -2.58
CA ILE A 66 0.86 -10.20 -3.58
C ILE A 66 0.56 -11.59 -3.00
N LEU A 67 1.02 -11.86 -1.78
CA LEU A 67 0.77 -13.13 -1.11
C LEU A 67 -0.73 -13.37 -0.89
N ASP A 68 -1.45 -12.36 -0.39
CA ASP A 68 -2.89 -12.45 -0.21
C ASP A 68 -3.59 -12.77 -1.55
N GLU A 69 -3.25 -12.07 -2.64
CA GLU A 69 -3.83 -12.31 -3.97
C GLU A 69 -3.53 -13.72 -4.51
N SER A 70 -2.30 -14.22 -4.30
CA SER A 70 -1.94 -15.57 -4.73
C SER A 70 -2.76 -16.65 -4.00
N LEU A 71 -3.02 -16.46 -2.70
CA LEU A 71 -3.80 -17.39 -1.90
C LEU A 71 -5.26 -17.44 -2.35
N PHE A 72 -5.84 -16.31 -2.77
CA PHE A 72 -7.21 -16.28 -3.30
C PHE A 72 -7.34 -17.03 -4.64
N LYS A 73 -6.32 -17.03 -5.50
CA LYS A 73 -6.34 -17.77 -6.78
C LYS A 73 -6.29 -19.29 -6.59
N GLU A 74 -5.74 -19.78 -5.48
CA GLU A 74 -5.65 -21.21 -5.18
C GLU A 74 -6.96 -21.80 -4.62
N VAL A 75 -7.92 -20.95 -4.22
CA VAL A 75 -9.19 -21.38 -3.59
C VAL A 75 -10.34 -21.52 -4.60
N CYS A 76 -10.18 -21.04 -5.84
CA CYS A 76 -11.20 -21.06 -6.89
C CYS A 76 -10.95 -22.15 -7.95
#